data_AF-A0A7X7BQB8-F1
#
_entry.id   AF-A0A7X7BQB8-F1
#
_cell.length_a   1.000
_cell.length_b   1.000
_cell.length_c   1.000
_cell.angle_alpha   90.00
_cell.angle_beta   90.00
_cell.angle_gamma   90.00
#
_symmetry.space_group_name_H-M   'P 1'
#
loop_
_entity.id
_entity.type
_entity.pdbx_description
1 polymer ?
#
loop_
_entity_poly.entity_id
_entity_poly.type
_entity_poly.pdbx_seq_one_letter_code
_entity_poly.pdbx_strand_id
1 'polypeptide(L)'
;INPDPFPEPYVLELSSPGAERPIKTEADWKKALNDYIHIGLYQKIKDKKVYEGTLKSYNDEEIVLEVRDKTRRKTLTVPRKLIANIRFAIEF
;
A
#
# COMPACT_ATOMS: atom_id res chain seq x y z
N ILE A 1 -31.43 -34.56 -27.06
CA ILE A 1 -31.30 -34.02 -25.68
C ILE A 1 -29.82 -34.07 -25.31
N ASN A 2 -29.16 -32.93 -25.40
CA ASN A 2 -27.71 -32.81 -25.20
C ASN A 2 -27.46 -32.80 -23.67
N PRO A 3 -26.74 -33.76 -23.08
CA PRO A 3 -26.48 -33.72 -21.64
C PRO A 3 -25.39 -32.69 -21.34
N ASP A 4 -25.72 -31.71 -20.50
CA ASP A 4 -24.79 -30.73 -19.95
C ASP A 4 -23.76 -31.41 -19.01
N PRO A 5 -22.44 -31.18 -19.17
CA PRO A 5 -21.40 -31.92 -18.47
C PRO A 5 -20.76 -31.16 -17.30
N PHE A 6 -21.50 -30.71 -16.27
CA PHE A 6 -20.86 -30.17 -15.05
C PHE A 6 -21.68 -30.43 -13.76
N PRO A 7 -21.31 -31.43 -12.94
CA PRO A 7 -21.97 -31.74 -11.66
C PRO A 7 -21.18 -31.32 -10.40
N GLU A 8 -20.28 -30.33 -10.46
CA GLU A 8 -19.55 -29.88 -9.26
C GLU A 8 -19.96 -28.47 -8.84
N PRO A 9 -20.43 -28.26 -7.60
CA PRO A 9 -20.65 -26.91 -7.07
C PRO A 9 -19.29 -26.22 -6.93
N TYR A 10 -19.07 -25.19 -7.74
CA TYR A 10 -17.90 -24.32 -7.62
C TYR A 10 -17.91 -23.64 -6.25
N VAL A 11 -16.87 -23.89 -5.46
CA VAL A 11 -16.58 -23.11 -4.24
C VAL A 11 -15.79 -21.89 -4.69
N LEU A 12 -16.41 -20.72 -4.64
CA LEU A 12 -15.73 -19.44 -4.87
C LEU A 12 -14.84 -19.15 -3.65
N GLU A 13 -13.60 -19.63 -3.67
CA GLU A 13 -12.57 -19.22 -2.72
C GLU A 13 -12.14 -17.79 -3.01
N LEU A 14 -12.94 -16.83 -2.54
CA LEU A 14 -12.46 -15.47 -2.31
C LEU A 14 -11.47 -15.54 -1.13
N SER A 15 -10.23 -15.94 -1.43
CA SER A 15 -9.10 -15.65 -0.55
C SER A 15 -9.10 -14.14 -0.36
N SER A 16 -9.60 -13.67 0.79
CA SER A 16 -9.42 -12.29 1.22
C SER A 16 -7.91 -12.03 1.13
N PRO A 17 -7.43 -11.11 0.27
CA PRO A 17 -6.01 -10.83 0.19
C PRO A 17 -5.62 -10.12 1.49
N GLY A 18 -5.38 -10.89 2.55
CA GLY A 18 -4.95 -10.42 3.85
C GLY A 18 -3.48 -10.03 3.83
N ALA A 19 -3.09 -9.19 2.87
CA ALA A 19 -1.70 -8.99 2.49
C ALA A 19 -1.30 -7.51 2.57
N GLU A 20 -1.60 -6.87 3.70
CA GLU A 20 -0.98 -5.59 4.02
C GLU A 20 -0.27 -5.71 5.36
N ARG A 21 0.92 -6.33 5.33
CA ARG A 21 1.81 -6.45 6.49
C ARG A 21 2.16 -5.02 6.97
N PRO A 22 1.93 -4.68 8.26
CA PRO A 22 2.27 -3.36 8.77
C PRO A 22 3.79 -3.20 8.92
N ILE A 23 4.31 -2.01 8.61
CA ILE A 23 5.72 -1.68 8.77
C ILE A 23 5.93 -1.13 10.19
N LYS A 24 6.60 -1.90 11.05
CA LYS A 24 6.89 -1.51 12.44
C LYS A 24 8.38 -1.56 12.76
N THR A 25 9.02 -2.65 12.35
CA THR A 25 10.42 -2.96 12.61
C THR A 25 11.36 -2.26 11.62
N GLU A 26 12.58 -1.96 12.05
CA GLU A 26 13.61 -1.34 11.20
C GLU A 26 13.95 -2.20 9.96
N ALA A 27 13.92 -3.52 10.12
CA ALA A 27 14.09 -4.45 9.00
C ALA A 27 12.99 -4.29 7.93
N ASP A 28 11.76 -4.01 8.36
CA ASP A 28 10.65 -3.74 7.44
C ASP A 28 10.80 -2.39 6.76
N TRP A 29 11.34 -1.37 7.44
CA TRP A 29 11.67 -0.08 6.81
C TRP A 29 12.76 -0.22 5.74
N LYS A 30 13.78 -1.05 5.99
CA LYS A 30 14.80 -1.38 4.98
C LYS A 30 14.19 -2.10 3.77
N LYS A 31 13.26 -3.03 4.00
CA LYS A 31 12.53 -3.72 2.93
C LYS A 31 11.59 -2.79 2.18
N ALA A 32 10.92 -1.88 2.89
CA ALA A 32 10.02 -0.91 2.31
C ALA A 32 10.69 0.05 1.34
N LEU A 33 12.03 0.20 1.39
CA LEU A 33 12.78 1.05 0.48
C LEU A 33 12.65 0.55 -0.97
N ASN A 34 12.10 1.39 -1.85
CA ASN A 34 11.68 1.10 -3.23
C ASN A 34 10.49 0.15 -3.37
N ASP A 35 9.81 -0.19 -2.28
CA ASP A 35 8.58 -0.97 -2.30
C ASP A 35 7.33 -0.07 -2.28
N TYR A 36 6.22 -0.64 -2.75
CA TYR A 36 4.93 0.05 -2.74
C TYR A 36 4.30 -0.06 -1.35
N ILE A 37 3.91 1.10 -0.81
CA ILE A 37 3.40 1.21 0.55
C ILE A 37 2.16 2.10 0.60
N HIS A 38 1.31 1.80 1.56
CA HIS A 38 0.15 2.59 1.91
C HIS A 38 0.41 3.28 3.27
N ILE A 39 0.22 4.59 3.29
CA ILE A 39 0.40 5.45 4.46
C ILE A 39 -0.91 6.15 4.78
N GLY A 40 -1.40 5.97 6.00
CA GLY A 40 -2.44 6.80 6.58
C GLY A 40 -1.84 7.85 7.51
N LEU A 41 -2.39 9.06 7.45
CA LEU A 41 -1.96 10.23 8.19
C LEU A 41 -3.00 10.67 9.22
N TYR A 42 -2.54 11.16 10.35
CA TYR A 42 -3.42 11.81 11.35
C TYR A 42 -3.99 13.13 10.81
N GLN A 43 -3.13 13.91 10.14
CA GLN A 43 -3.48 15.22 9.59
C GLN A 43 -3.56 15.15 8.07
N LYS A 44 -4.52 15.90 7.50
CA LYS A 44 -4.63 16.04 6.05
C LYS A 44 -3.41 16.77 5.51
N ILE A 45 -2.65 16.13 4.63
CA ILE A 45 -1.68 16.79 3.77
C ILE A 45 -2.37 16.92 2.41
N LYS A 46 -2.32 18.09 1.75
CA LYS A 46 -2.94 18.30 0.41
C LYS A 46 -4.36 17.71 0.27
N ASP A 47 -5.19 17.93 1.29
CA ASP A 47 -6.58 17.48 1.41
C ASP A 47 -6.82 15.95 1.52
N LYS A 48 -5.78 15.13 1.41
CA LYS A 48 -5.85 13.67 1.57
C LYS A 48 -5.22 13.23 2.89
N LYS A 49 -5.82 12.22 3.53
CA LYS A 49 -5.26 11.54 4.72
C LYS A 49 -4.58 10.22 4.39
N VAL A 50 -4.77 9.73 3.17
CA VAL A 50 -4.27 8.43 2.73
C VAL A 50 -3.47 8.65 1.47
N TYR A 51 -2.30 8.03 1.44
CA TYR A 51 -1.34 8.10 0.35
C TYR A 51 -0.82 6.71 0.04
N GLU A 52 -0.81 6.39 -1.24
CA GLU A 52 -0.30 5.12 -1.76
C GLU A 52 0.78 5.45 -2.79
N GLY A 53 1.91 4.76 -2.71
CA GLY A 53 3.04 5.05 -3.57
C GLY A 53 4.28 4.27 -3.19
N THR A 54 5.38 4.56 -3.88
CA THR A 54 6.65 3.88 -3.65
C THR A 54 7.51 4.67 -2.67
N LEU A 55 7.99 4.04 -1.60
CA LEU A 55 8.92 4.69 -0.68
C LEU A 55 10.27 4.86 -1.36
N LYS A 56 10.71 6.10 -1.60
CA LYS A 56 12.03 6.39 -2.18
C LYS A 56 13.11 6.50 -1.12
N SER A 57 12.77 7.10 0.01
CA SER A 57 13.69 7.30 1.12
C SER A 57 12.91 7.43 2.42
N TYR A 58 13.55 7.09 3.53
CA TYR A 58 13.05 7.37 4.87
C TYR A 58 14.21 7.90 5.72
N ASN A 59 13.92 8.95 6.49
CA ASN A 59 14.78 9.48 7.54
C ASN A 59 14.08 9.31 8.89
N ASP A 60 14.76 9.70 9.96
CA ASP A 60 14.18 9.64 11.30
C ASP A 60 13.01 10.62 11.47
N GLU A 61 13.10 11.78 10.82
CA GLU A 61 12.11 12.86 10.91
C GLU A 61 11.00 12.77 9.85
N GLU A 62 11.33 12.37 8.63
CA GLU A 62 10.43 12.42 7.47
C GLU A 62 10.70 11.30 6.46
N ILE A 63 9.71 10.98 5.65
CA ILE A 63 9.79 9.98 4.59
C ILE A 63 9.45 10.60 3.24
N VAL A 64 10.05 10.07 2.18
CA VAL A 64 9.87 10.52 0.80
C VAL A 64 9.12 9.43 0.04
N LEU A 65 7.90 9.74 -0.36
CA LEU A 65 7.00 8.85 -1.09
C LEU A 65 6.82 9.34 -2.52
N GLU A 66 7.00 8.47 -3.49
CA GLU A 66 6.66 8.72 -4.89
C GLU A 66 5.22 8.23 -5.15
N VAL A 67 4.29 9.17 -5.26
CA VAL A 67 2.88 8.90 -5.55
C VAL A 67 2.66 9.00 -7.06
N ARG A 68 1.97 8.02 -7.63
CA ARG A 68 1.60 8.01 -9.05
C ARG A 68 0.18 8.55 -9.23
N ASP A 69 0.06 9.76 -9.75
CA ASP A 69 -1.23 10.40 -10.01
C ASP A 69 -1.50 10.36 -11.52
N LYS A 70 -2.21 9.30 -11.96
CA LYS A 70 -2.55 8.95 -13.36
C LYS A 70 -1.36 8.85 -14.31
N THR A 71 -0.80 9.98 -14.71
CA THR A 71 0.30 10.10 -15.69
C THR A 71 1.53 10.82 -15.13
N ARG A 72 1.46 11.36 -13.91
CA ARG A 72 2.57 12.09 -13.29
C ARG A 72 3.03 11.39 -12.02
N ARG A 73 4.35 11.22 -11.91
CA ARG A 73 5.01 10.84 -10.66
C ARG A 73 5.21 12.12 -9.83
N LYS A 74 4.73 12.13 -8.60
CA LYS A 74 4.91 13.24 -7.67
C LYS A 74 5.63 12.72 -6.45
N THR A 75 6.73 13.36 -6.11
CA THR A 75 7.42 13.13 -4.85
C THR A 75 6.74 13.93 -3.74
N LEU A 76 6.29 13.24 -2.71
CA LEU A 76 5.67 13.80 -1.53
C LEU A 76 6.55 13.49 -0.32
N THR A 77 6.96 14.54 0.37
CA THR A 77 7.63 14.40 1.66
C THR A 77 6.61 14.45 2.78
N VAL A 78 6.64 13.45 3.65
CA VAL A 78 5.70 13.29 4.75
C VAL A 78 6.49 13.16 6.05
N PRO A 79 6.30 14.04 7.04
CA PRO A 79 6.96 13.90 8.33
C PRO A 79 6.42 12.69 9.08
N ARG A 80 7.32 11.92 9.69
CA ARG A 80 7.02 10.64 10.33
C ARG A 80 6.06 10.79 11.51
N LYS A 81 6.08 11.96 12.18
CA LYS A 81 5.15 12.36 13.24
C LYS A 81 3.68 12.39 12.81
N LEU A 82 3.40 12.61 11.52
CA LEU A 82 2.04 12.67 10.99
C LEU A 82 1.54 11.30 10.54
N ILE A 83 2.39 10.28 10.47
CA ILE A 83 2.04 8.93 10.03
C ILE A 83 1.29 8.23 11.16
N ALA A 84 0.05 7.84 10.86
CA ALA A 84 -0.78 7.05 11.76
C ALA A 84 -0.52 5.56 11.60
N ASN A 85 -0.49 5.11 10.35
CA ASN A 85 -0.30 3.72 9.99
C ASN A 85 0.44 3.63 8.67
N ILE A 86 1.32 2.65 8.58
CA ILE A 86 2.07 2.34 7.38
C ILE A 86 2.04 0.83 7.17
N ARG A 87 1.77 0.41 5.94
CA ARG A 87 1.68 -1.00 5.55
C ARG A 87 2.20 -1.19 4.14
N PHE A 88 2.71 -2.37 3.85
CA PHE A 88 3.00 -2.78 2.48
C PHE A 88 1.70 -2.84 1.69
N ALA A 89 1.73 -2.35 0.46
CA ALA A 89 0.62 -2.42 -0.47
C ALA A 89 1.13 -3.00 -1.79
N ILE A 90 0.24 -3.58 -2.58
CA ILE A 90 0.58 -4.14 -3.89
C ILE A 90 -0.21 -3.35 -4.93
N GLU A 91 0.48 -2.74 -5.89
CA GLU A 91 -0.15 -2.16 -7.08
C GLU A 91 -0.43 -3.32 -8.05
N PHE A 92 -1.71 -3.58 -8.32
CA PHE A 92 -2.17 -4.60 -9.29
C PHE A 92 -2.08 -4.09 -10.74
#